data_AF-A0A954V024-F1
#
_entry.id   AF-A0A954V024-F1
#
_cell.length_a   1.000
_cell.length_b   1.000
_cell.length_c   1.000
_cell.angle_alpha   90.00
_cell.angle_beta   90.00
_cell.angle_gamma   90.00
#
_symmetry.space_group_name_H-M   'P 1'
#
loop_
_entity.id
_entity.type
_entity.pdbx_description
1 polymer ?
#
loop_
_entity_poly.entity_id
_entity_poly.type
_entity_poly.pdbx_seq_one_letter_code
_entity_poly.pdbx_strand_id
1 'polypeptide(L)'
;YASWAIMKNFARTIPHEFRHRDRFRTSSEEMFAGTEDERPGALAMERAQSVRETQVDRILSRLDEREQEIIIRRFGLRGADRTGGDLNEPMTLKEVGAQLGVTKERIRQIEARALSKLRMAAEEEKIELPD
;
A
#
# COMPACT_ATOMS: atom_id res chain seq x y z
N TYR A 1 34.66 -41.18 47.81
CA TYR A 1 35.00 -42.20 46.78
C TYR A 1 33.87 -42.51 45.81
N ALA A 2 32.63 -42.76 46.27
CA ALA A 2 31.48 -43.05 45.37
C ALA A 2 31.15 -41.92 44.37
N SER A 3 31.21 -40.64 44.80
CA SER A 3 30.88 -39.50 43.94
C SER A 3 31.86 -39.30 42.77
N TRP A 4 33.16 -39.58 42.97
CA TRP A 4 34.17 -39.54 41.92
C TRP A 4 34.00 -40.67 40.89
N ALA A 5 33.55 -41.86 41.35
CA ALA A 5 33.25 -42.97 40.47
C ALA A 5 32.01 -42.70 39.61
N ILE A 6 30.98 -42.05 40.16
CA ILE A 6 29.77 -41.66 39.42
C ILE A 6 30.11 -40.62 38.34
N MET A 7 30.83 -39.54 38.68
CA MET A 7 31.27 -38.54 37.70
C MET A 7 32.15 -39.13 36.59
N LYS A 8 33.07 -40.03 36.94
CA LYS A 8 33.97 -40.67 35.97
C LYS A 8 33.25 -41.67 35.05
N ASN A 9 32.14 -42.25 35.51
CA ASN A 9 31.29 -43.09 34.68
C ASN A 9 30.42 -42.22 33.76
N PHE A 10 29.82 -41.15 34.30
CA PHE A 10 29.01 -40.18 33.55
C PHE A 10 29.80 -39.51 32.41
N ALA A 11 31.06 -39.13 32.65
CA ALA A 11 31.93 -38.52 31.64
C ALA A 11 32.35 -39.49 30.52
N ARG A 12 32.31 -40.81 30.76
CA ARG A 12 32.64 -41.82 29.75
C ARG A 12 31.45 -42.21 28.88
N THR A 13 30.23 -42.04 29.38
CA THR A 13 29.00 -42.38 28.65
C THR A 13 28.48 -41.27 27.74
N ILE A 14 29.06 -40.06 27.79
CA ILE A 14 28.54 -38.91 27.03
C ILE A 14 29.05 -38.80 25.55
N PRO A 15 30.19 -39.34 25.09
CA PRO A 15 30.56 -39.19 23.69
C PRO A 15 30.18 -40.41 22.85
N HIS A 16 28.89 -40.77 22.82
CA HIS A 16 28.31 -41.37 21.61
C HIS A 16 26.97 -40.71 21.19
N GLU A 17 26.42 -39.79 21.99
CA GLU A 17 25.22 -39.02 21.64
C GLU A 17 25.51 -37.56 21.25
N PHE A 18 26.78 -37.23 20.97
CA PHE A 18 27.17 -35.94 20.37
C PHE A 18 27.75 -36.08 18.95
N ARG A 19 27.37 -37.13 18.21
CA ARG A 19 27.59 -37.21 16.74
C ARG A 19 26.31 -37.09 15.92
N HIS A 20 25.29 -36.40 16.45
CA HIS A 20 24.09 -36.04 15.69
C HIS A 20 23.62 -34.59 15.93
N ARG A 21 24.53 -33.67 16.27
CA ARG A 21 24.26 -32.22 16.11
C ARG A 21 25.18 -31.50 15.13
N ASP A 22 26.02 -32.22 14.39
CA ASP A 22 26.81 -31.66 13.29
C ASP A 22 26.26 -31.99 11.89
N ARG A 23 25.14 -32.72 11.78
CA ARG A 23 24.51 -32.98 10.46
C ARG A 23 23.61 -31.85 9.96
N PHE A 24 23.19 -30.96 10.85
CA PHE A 24 22.45 -29.76 10.52
C PHE A 24 23.11 -28.56 11.18
N ARG A 25 24.42 -28.38 10.95
CA ARG A 25 24.96 -27.03 10.91
C ARG A 25 24.33 -26.39 9.67
N THR A 26 23.17 -25.78 9.84
CA THR A 26 22.63 -24.83 8.88
C THR A 26 23.70 -23.75 8.70
N SER A 27 24.55 -23.88 7.68
CA SER A 27 25.33 -22.74 7.13
C SER A 27 24.41 -21.66 6.54
N SER A 28 23.12 -21.71 6.87
CA SER A 28 22.03 -20.93 6.35
C SER A 28 21.33 -20.15 7.47
N GLU A 29 21.57 -20.45 8.75
CA GLU A 29 20.96 -19.68 9.85
C GLU A 29 21.58 -18.28 9.93
N GLU A 30 22.85 -18.13 9.55
CA GLU A 30 23.51 -16.83 9.39
C GLU A 30 23.14 -16.11 8.07
N MET A 31 22.62 -16.81 7.05
CA MET A 31 22.19 -16.16 5.79
C MET A 31 20.84 -15.45 5.92
N PHE A 32 20.01 -15.81 6.90
CA PHE A 32 18.73 -15.12 7.16
C PHE A 32 18.88 -13.84 8.00
N ALA A 33 20.05 -13.60 8.60
CA ALA A 33 20.33 -12.35 9.32
C ALA A 33 20.83 -11.22 8.41
N GLY A 34 21.13 -11.51 7.13
CA GLY A 34 21.80 -10.59 6.22
C GLY A 34 20.89 -9.79 5.29
N THR A 35 19.58 -10.02 5.31
CA THR A 35 18.62 -9.20 4.54
C THR A 35 17.72 -8.46 5.50
N GLU A 36 18.10 -7.22 5.79
CA GLU A 36 17.18 -6.26 6.41
C GLU A 36 15.94 -6.15 5.52
N ASP A 37 14.75 -6.32 6.10
CA ASP A 37 13.50 -6.12 5.37
C ASP A 37 13.31 -4.63 5.13
N GLU A 38 13.74 -4.15 3.96
CA GLU A 38 13.60 -2.73 3.57
C GLU A 38 12.14 -2.32 3.29
N ARG A 39 11.18 -3.26 3.36
CA ARG A 39 9.78 -2.91 3.14
C ARG A 39 9.29 -2.01 4.27
N PRO A 40 8.62 -0.89 3.96
CA PRO A 40 8.00 -0.07 4.99
C PRO A 40 6.98 -0.92 5.76
N GLY A 41 7.05 -0.89 7.10
CA GLY A 41 6.09 -1.62 7.93
C GLY A 41 4.64 -1.22 7.64
N ALA A 42 3.68 -2.08 7.97
CA ALA A 42 2.25 -1.86 7.68
C ALA A 42 1.73 -0.47 8.11
N LEU A 43 2.17 0.02 9.29
CA LEU A 43 1.84 1.35 9.79
C LEU A 43 2.40 2.49 8.92
N ALA A 44 3.60 2.32 8.38
CA ALA A 44 4.22 3.30 7.49
C ALA A 44 3.46 3.35 6.14
N MET A 45 3.07 2.18 5.62
CA MET A 45 2.24 2.08 4.41
C MET A 45 0.87 2.75 4.60
N GLU A 46 0.20 2.51 5.72
CA GLU A 46 -1.10 3.12 6.04
C GLU A 46 -1.00 4.65 6.14
N ARG A 47 0.05 5.17 6.80
CA ARG A 47 0.29 6.62 6.88
C ARG A 47 0.54 7.22 5.49
N ALA A 48 1.39 6.58 4.68
CA ALA A 48 1.64 7.03 3.31
C ALA A 48 0.36 7.04 2.47
N GLN A 49 -0.51 6.04 2.64
CA GLN A 49 -1.82 6.01 1.99
C GLN A 49 -2.71 7.19 2.43
N SER A 50 -2.82 7.43 3.74
CA SER A 50 -3.62 8.54 4.27
C SER A 50 -3.13 9.91 3.80
N VAL A 51 -1.81 10.10 3.69
CA VAL A 51 -1.22 11.32 3.12
C VAL A 51 -1.62 11.49 1.66
N ARG A 52 -1.52 10.43 0.85
CA ARG A 52 -1.94 10.46 -0.57
C ARG A 52 -3.42 10.78 -0.73
N GLU A 53 -4.28 10.16 0.08
CA GLU A 53 -5.73 10.43 0.06
C GLU A 53 -6.03 11.91 0.38
N THR A 54 -5.38 12.45 1.42
CA THR A 54 -5.54 13.86 1.81
C THR A 54 -5.06 14.82 0.71
N GLN A 55 -3.99 14.48 -0.01
CA GLN A 55 -3.52 15.27 -1.15
C GLN A 55 -4.55 15.26 -2.28
N VAL A 56 -5.09 14.09 -2.64
CA VAL A 56 -6.13 13.97 -3.67
C VAL A 56 -7.35 14.82 -3.32
N ASP A 57 -7.85 14.74 -2.08
CA ASP A 57 -9.00 15.54 -1.63
C ASP A 57 -8.74 17.05 -1.76
N ARG A 58 -7.53 17.50 -1.44
CA ARG A 58 -7.14 18.92 -1.56
C ARG A 58 -7.09 19.41 -2.99
N ILE A 59 -6.63 18.60 -3.94
CA ILE A 59 -6.65 18.99 -5.37
C ILE A 59 -8.09 19.01 -5.87
N LEU A 60 -8.89 17.98 -5.50
CA LEU A 60 -10.29 17.88 -5.90
C LEU A 60 -11.12 19.06 -5.40
N SER A 61 -10.79 19.64 -4.24
CA SER A 61 -11.46 20.83 -3.71
C SER A 61 -11.24 22.11 -4.54
N ARG A 62 -10.38 22.09 -5.58
CA ARG A 62 -10.22 23.19 -6.55
C ARG A 62 -11.25 23.15 -7.68
N LEU A 63 -11.96 22.04 -7.82
CA LEU A 63 -13.04 21.88 -8.78
C LEU A 63 -14.36 22.40 -8.19
N ASP A 64 -15.29 22.79 -9.06
CA ASP A 64 -16.67 22.97 -8.61
C ASP A 64 -17.34 21.62 -8.31
N GLU A 65 -18.46 21.63 -7.58
CA GLU A 65 -19.16 20.41 -7.16
C GLU A 65 -19.50 19.49 -8.34
N ARG A 66 -19.84 20.06 -9.50
CA ARG A 66 -20.25 19.30 -10.68
C ARG A 66 -19.06 18.68 -11.40
N GLU A 67 -17.96 19.42 -11.51
CA GLU A 67 -16.67 18.95 -12.02
C GLU A 67 -16.13 17.84 -11.13
N GLN A 68 -16.15 18.03 -9.81
CA GLN A 68 -15.71 17.05 -8.83
C GLN A 68 -16.51 15.75 -8.96
N GLU A 69 -17.84 15.83 -9.02
CA GLU A 69 -18.73 14.67 -9.20
C GLU A 69 -18.43 13.90 -10.49
N ILE A 70 -18.19 14.61 -11.60
CA ILE A 70 -17.85 13.98 -12.88
C ILE A 70 -16.50 13.27 -12.79
N ILE A 71 -15.47 13.93 -12.23
CA ILE A 71 -14.13 13.36 -12.12
C ILE A 71 -14.13 12.14 -11.19
N ILE A 72 -14.78 12.23 -10.03
CA ILE A 72 -14.91 11.12 -9.07
C ILE A 72 -15.52 9.89 -9.76
N ARG A 73 -16.67 10.04 -10.42
CA ARG A 73 -17.33 8.92 -11.12
C ARG A 73 -16.52 8.39 -12.29
N ARG A 74 -15.86 9.26 -13.07
CA ARG A 74 -15.07 8.86 -14.26
C ARG A 74 -13.88 8.00 -13.92
N PHE A 75 -13.19 8.33 -12.83
CA PHE A 75 -11.94 7.69 -12.45
C PHE A 75 -12.09 6.73 -11.25
N GLY A 76 -13.32 6.57 -10.71
CA GLY A 76 -13.56 5.74 -9.53
C GLY A 76 -12.76 6.23 -8.31
N LEU A 77 -12.55 7.55 -8.22
CA LEU A 77 -11.79 8.11 -7.10
C LEU A 77 -12.63 7.98 -5.85
N ARG A 78 -12.05 7.40 -4.81
CA ARG A 78 -12.67 7.35 -3.49
C ARG A 78 -12.75 8.78 -2.96
N GLY A 79 -13.87 9.47 -3.18
CA GLY A 79 -14.17 10.69 -2.42
C GLY A 79 -14.24 10.36 -0.94
N ALA A 80 -14.06 11.36 -0.08
CA ALA A 80 -14.13 11.29 1.39
C ALA A 80 -15.30 10.48 1.99
N ASP A 81 -16.31 10.13 1.19
CA ASP A 81 -17.37 9.23 1.58
C ASP A 81 -16.90 7.76 1.53
N ARG A 82 -16.40 7.29 2.68
CA ARG A 82 -15.99 5.90 2.94
C ARG A 82 -17.16 4.90 2.95
N THR A 83 -18.34 5.31 2.50
CA THR A 83 -19.54 4.48 2.49
C THR A 83 -19.44 3.45 1.36
N GLY A 84 -19.13 2.21 1.73
CA GLY A 84 -18.99 1.09 0.80
C GLY A 84 -20.20 0.93 -0.11
N GLY A 85 -19.98 1.11 -1.39
CA GLY A 85 -20.94 0.95 -2.47
C GLY A 85 -20.25 1.21 -3.81
N ASP A 86 -20.91 0.87 -4.92
CA ASP A 86 -20.40 0.75 -6.30
C ASP A 86 -19.73 2.01 -6.92
N LEU A 87 -19.43 3.05 -6.13
CA LEU A 87 -18.75 4.29 -6.54
C LEU A 87 -17.24 4.12 -6.81
N ASN A 88 -16.67 2.94 -6.52
CA ASN A 88 -15.25 2.65 -6.77
C ASN A 88 -14.97 2.18 -8.22
N GLU A 89 -15.99 1.93 -9.04
CA GLU A 89 -15.77 1.51 -10.42
C GLU A 89 -15.74 2.73 -11.36
N PRO A 90 -14.67 2.88 -12.17
CA PRO A 90 -14.59 3.98 -13.12
C PRO A 90 -15.68 3.86 -14.19
N MET A 91 -16.45 4.94 -14.37
CA MET A 91 -17.55 4.98 -15.32
C MET A 91 -17.14 5.58 -16.66
N THR A 92 -17.78 5.17 -17.75
CA THR A 92 -17.60 5.77 -19.08
C THR A 92 -18.28 7.14 -19.19
N LEU A 93 -17.82 7.99 -20.12
CA LEU A 93 -18.47 9.28 -20.42
C LEU A 93 -19.97 9.15 -20.73
N LYS A 94 -20.39 8.04 -21.35
CA LYS A 94 -21.78 7.78 -21.69
C LYS A 94 -22.60 7.47 -20.44
N GLU A 95 -22.08 6.65 -19.54
CA GLU A 95 -22.78 6.27 -18.31
C GLU A 95 -22.89 7.46 -17.35
N VAL A 96 -21.82 8.23 -17.17
CA VAL A 96 -21.85 9.48 -16.38
C VAL A 96 -22.83 10.47 -16.99
N GLY A 97 -22.84 10.61 -18.32
CA GLY A 97 -23.80 11.46 -19.02
C GLY A 97 -25.25 11.01 -18.80
N ALA A 98 -25.52 9.71 -18.87
CA ALA A 98 -26.84 9.14 -18.63
C ALA A 98 -27.33 9.40 -17.20
N GLN A 99 -26.47 9.25 -16.19
CA GLN A 99 -26.81 9.51 -14.80
C GLN A 99 -27.04 10.99 -14.50
N LEU A 100 -26.26 11.89 -15.13
CA LEU A 100 -26.34 13.34 -14.91
C LEU A 100 -27.30 14.07 -15.87
N GLY A 101 -28.01 13.34 -16.73
CA GLY A 101 -28.97 13.89 -17.70
C GLY A 101 -28.32 14.78 -18.76
N VAL A 102 -27.08 14.50 -19.15
CA VAL A 102 -26.32 15.31 -20.13
C VAL A 102 -25.68 14.44 -21.21
N THR A 103 -25.34 15.06 -22.34
CA THR A 103 -24.73 14.32 -23.45
C THR A 103 -23.30 13.89 -23.12
N LYS A 104 -22.85 12.80 -23.76
CA LYS A 104 -21.45 12.32 -23.69
C LYS A 104 -20.44 13.44 -23.97
N GLU A 105 -20.71 14.26 -24.99
CA GLU A 105 -19.83 15.35 -25.38
C GLU A 105 -19.79 16.46 -24.33
N ARG A 106 -20.92 16.72 -23.66
CA ARG A 106 -20.94 17.66 -22.54
C ARG A 106 -20.06 17.19 -21.37
N ILE A 107 -20.10 15.89 -21.04
CA ILE A 107 -19.19 15.33 -20.03
C ILE A 107 -17.74 15.48 -20.47
N ARG A 108 -17.41 15.15 -21.72
CA ARG A 108 -16.04 15.28 -22.26
C ARG A 108 -15.50 16.71 -22.13
N GLN A 109 -16.34 17.72 -22.41
CA GLN A 109 -15.95 19.12 -22.29
C GLN A 109 -15.68 19.53 -20.84
N ILE A 110 -16.52 19.09 -19.90
CA ILE A 110 -16.35 19.38 -18.47
C ILE A 110 -15.11 18.66 -17.93
N GLU A 111 -14.92 17.38 -18.27
CA GLU A 111 -13.74 16.59 -17.91
C GLU A 111 -12.46 17.26 -18.39
N ALA A 112 -12.39 17.73 -19.64
CA ALA A 112 -11.20 18.42 -20.14
C ALA A 112 -10.88 19.71 -19.36
N ARG A 113 -11.89 20.49 -18.98
CA ARG A 113 -11.71 21.71 -18.18
C ARG A 113 -11.27 21.38 -16.76
N ALA A 114 -11.90 20.39 -16.13
CA ALA A 114 -11.56 19.93 -14.79
C ALA A 114 -10.12 19.38 -14.74
N LEU A 115 -9.72 18.55 -15.71
CA LEU A 115 -8.34 18.04 -15.81
C LEU A 115 -7.32 19.17 -15.96
N SER A 116 -7.64 20.24 -16.69
CA SER A 116 -6.77 21.41 -16.76
C SER A 116 -6.61 22.10 -15.41
N LYS A 117 -7.68 22.27 -14.64
CA LYS A 117 -7.63 22.84 -13.29
C LYS A 117 -6.84 21.95 -12.32
N LEU A 118 -7.05 20.63 -12.38
CA LEU A 118 -6.34 19.68 -11.53
C LEU A 118 -4.83 19.69 -11.80
N ARG A 119 -4.40 19.84 -13.06
CA ARG A 119 -2.96 19.97 -13.39
C ARG A 119 -2.33 21.19 -12.73
N MET A 120 -2.97 22.36 -12.84
CA MET A 120 -2.48 23.58 -12.20
C MET A 120 -2.44 23.44 -10.67
N ALA A 121 -3.48 22.85 -10.08
CA ALA A 121 -3.54 22.59 -8.64
C ALA A 121 -2.46 21.61 -8.17
N ALA A 122 -2.16 20.57 -8.95
CA ALA A 122 -1.10 19.61 -8.64
C ALA A 122 0.30 20.25 -8.69
N GLU A 123 0.54 21.15 -9.65
CA GLU A 123 1.78 21.94 -9.73
C GLU A 123 1.93 22.88 -8.51
N GLU A 124 0.86 23.55 -8.09
CA GLU A 124 0.85 24.42 -6.90
C GLU A 124 1.13 23.65 -5.61
N GLU A 125 0.50 22.47 -5.44
CA GLU A 125 0.67 21.62 -4.25
C GLU A 125 1.99 20.84 -4.24
N LYS A 126 2.83 20.99 -5.28
CA LYS A 126 4.14 20.33 -5.44
C LYS A 126 4.06 18.83 -5.17
N ILE A 127 3.04 18.19 -5.74
CA ILE A 127 2.88 16.76 -5.58
C ILE A 127 3.99 16.09 -6.38
N GLU A 128 4.88 15.41 -5.68
CA GLU A 128 5.91 14.58 -6.29
C GLU A 128 5.20 13.50 -7.11
N LEU A 129 5.27 13.62 -8.43
CA LEU A 129 4.89 12.53 -9.33
C LEU A 129 6.03 11.51 -9.26
N PRO A 130 5.76 10.24 -8.88
CA PRO A 130 6.76 9.21 -9.02
C PRO A 130 7.11 9.05 -10.51
N ASP A 131 8.40 9.05 -10.82
CA ASP A 131 8.96 8.86 -12.17
C ASP A 131 8.50 7.55 -12.84
#